data_AF-K0RYK1-F1
#
_entry.id   AF-K0RYK1-F1
#
_cell.length_a   1.000
_cell.length_b   1.000
_cell.length_c   1.000
_cell.angle_alpha   90.00
_cell.angle_beta   90.00
_cell.angle_gamma   90.00
#
_symmetry.space_group_name_H-M   'P 1'
#
loop_
_entity.id
_entity.type
_entity.pdbx_description
1 polymer ?
#
loop_
_entity_poly.entity_id
_entity_poly.type
_entity_poly.pdbx_seq_one_letter_code
_entity_poly.pdbx_strand_id
1 'polypeptide(L)' 'MDRYQKIEKPGSNLGEGTYGVVYKARDKQTDEIVALKRIRLEVEDEGIPSTA' A
#
# COMPACT_ATOMS: atom_id res chain seq x y z
N MET A 1 -11.91 -2.37 10.76
CA MET A 1 -10.76 -2.36 9.83
C MET A 1 -10.29 -3.80 9.57
N ASP A 2 -11.22 -4.74 9.45
CA ASP A 2 -10.93 -6.15 9.74
C ASP A 2 -11.00 -7.07 8.51
N ARG A 3 -11.31 -6.53 7.33
CA ARG A 3 -11.49 -7.31 6.09
C ARG A 3 -10.19 -7.91 5.59
N TYR A 4 -9.06 -7.21 5.72
CA TYR A 4 -7.79 -7.68 5.18
C TYR A 4 -6.82 -8.05 6.30
N GLN A 5 -6.17 -9.20 6.15
CA GLN A 5 -5.11 -9.65 7.03
C GLN A 5 -3.77 -9.52 6.29
N LYS A 6 -2.85 -8.70 6.78
CA LYS A 6 -1.49 -8.66 6.23
C LYS A 6 -0.80 -9.99 6.52
N ILE A 7 -0.24 -10.64 5.50
CA ILE A 7 0.35 -12.00 5.58
C ILE A 7 1.88 -12.00 5.49
N GLU A 8 2.49 -10.83 5.68
CA GLU A 8 3.91 -10.60 5.43
C GLU A 8 4.76 -10.79 6.69
N LYS A 9 6.02 -11.23 6.52
CA LYS A 9 7.01 -11.18 7.62
C LYS A 9 7.29 -9.70 7.98
N PRO A 10 7.50 -9.36 9.27
CA PRO A 10 7.90 -8.02 9.66
C PRO A 10 9.16 -7.61 8.86
N GLY A 11 9.06 -6.53 8.07
CA GLY A 11 10.16 -6.01 7.26
C GLY A 11 10.26 -6.49 5.80
N SER A 12 9.29 -7.26 5.29
CA SER A 12 9.36 -7.84 3.93
C SER A 12 8.26 -7.33 2.99
N ASN A 13 8.18 -6.01 2.76
CA ASN A 13 7.23 -5.44 1.79
C ASN A 13 7.41 -6.04 0.39
N LEU A 14 6.32 -6.12 -0.38
CA LEU A 14 6.37 -6.61 -1.76
C LEU A 14 7.08 -5.60 -2.68
N GLY A 15 7.04 -4.32 -2.32
CA GLY A 15 7.78 -3.25 -2.99
C GLY A 15 7.52 -1.89 -2.34
N GLU A 16 8.45 -0.97 -2.56
CA GLU A 16 8.38 0.43 -2.14
C GLU A 16 8.63 1.34 -3.35
N GLY A 17 7.86 2.42 -3.47
CA GLY A 17 8.07 3.46 -4.46
C GLY A 17 7.67 4.83 -3.91
N THR A 18 7.81 5.88 -4.72
CA THR A 18 7.57 7.30 -4.33
C THR A 18 6.26 7.49 -3.57
N TYR A 19 5.18 6.89 -4.07
CA TYR A 19 3.84 7.07 -3.50
C TYR A 19 3.50 6.12 -2.33
N GLY A 20 4.42 5.26 -1.89
CA GLY A 20 4.25 4.41 -0.71
C GLY A 20 4.62 2.94 -0.90
N VAL A 21 4.00 2.07 -0.10
CA VAL A 21 4.45 0.69 0.10
C VAL A 21 3.35 -0.32 -0.24
N VAL A 22 3.72 -1.40 -0.93
CA VAL A 22 2.82 -2.51 -1.27
C VAL A 22 3.06 -3.68 -0.33
N TYR A 23 1.97 -4.22 0.22
CA TYR A 23 2.00 -5.36 1.12
C TYR A 23 1.18 -6.52 0.58
N LYS A 24 1.62 -7.74 0.90
CA LYS A 24 0.81 -8.94 0.65
C LYS A 24 -0.24 -9.09 1.75
N ALA A 25 -1.50 -9.29 1.39
CA ALA A 25 -2.60 -9.51 2.32
C ALA A 25 -3.54 -10.63 1.86
N ARG A 26 -4.37 -11.12 2.77
CA ARG A 26 -5.49 -12.02 2.51
C ARG A 26 -6.78 -11.27 2.77
N ASP A 27 -7.70 -11.30 1.81
CA ASP A 27 -9.08 -10.87 2.06
C ASP A 27 -9.79 -11.98 2.86
N LYS A 28 -10.26 -11.66 4.07
CA LYS A 28 -10.92 -12.63 4.96
C LYS A 28 -12.32 -13.05 4.46
N GLN A 29 -12.90 -12.33 3.50
CA GLN A 29 -14.23 -12.65 2.96
C GLN A 29 -14.14 -13.58 1.76
N THR A 30 -13.19 -13.33 0.85
CA THR A 30 -13.04 -14.13 -0.39
C THR A 30 -11.95 -15.19 -0.28
N ASP A 31 -11.14 -15.12 0.78
CA ASP A 31 -9.97 -15.97 1.00
C ASP A 31 -8.82 -15.75 0.00
N GLU A 32 -8.94 -14.72 -0.85
CA GLU A 32 -7.98 -14.44 -1.90
C GLU A 32 -6.75 -13.70 -1.39
N ILE A 33 -5.63 -13.96 -2.06
CA ILE A 33 -4.37 -13.26 -1.86
C ILE A 33 -4.38 -11.99 -2.70
N VAL A 34 -4.26 -10.85 -2.04
CA VAL A 34 -4.30 -9.52 -2.65
C VAL A 34 -3.06 -8.71 -2.29
N ALA A 35 -2.80 -7.67 -3.09
CA ALA A 35 -1.79 -6.65 -2.78
C ALA A 35 -2.48 -5.39 -2.23
N LEU A 36 -2.05 -4.91 -1.07
CA LEU A 36 -2.52 -3.65 -0.48
C LEU A 36 -1.46 -2.57 -0.66
N LYS A 37 -1.78 -1.51 -1.39
CA LYS A 37 -0.93 -0.34 -1.53
C LYS A 37 -1.28 0.67 -0.44
N ARG A 38 -0.39 0.86 0.53
CA ARG A 38 -0.46 1.93 1.52
C ARG A 38 0.17 3.18 0.92
N ILE A 39 -0.67 4.16 0.58
CA ILE A 39 -0.23 5.44 0.06
C ILE A 39 0.40 6.24 1.19
N ARG A 40 1.61 6.77 0.96
CA ARG A 40 2.17 7.83 1.81
C ARG A 40 1.45 9.10 1.43
N LEU A 41 0.62 9.60 2.33
CA LEU A 41 0.08 10.95 2.20
C LEU A 41 1.19 11.90 2.66
N GLU A 42 2.14 12.15 1.77
CA GLU A 42 3.07 13.25 1.93
C GLU A 42 2.24 14.51 1.69
N VAL A 43 2.01 15.29 2.75
CA VAL A 43 1.48 16.65 2.60
C VAL A 43 2.66 17.50 2.13
N GLU A 44 3.08 17.29 0.89
CA GLU A 44 4.00 18.21 0.23
C GLU A 44 3.17 19.43 -0.15
N ASP A 45 3.38 20.52 0.61
CA ASP A 45 2.95 21.89 0.30
C ASP A 45 3.64 22.43 -0.98
N GLU A 46 4.35 21.60 -1.74
CA GLU A 46 5.22 22.04 -2.81
C GLU A 46 4.91 21.31 -4.13
N GLY A 47 4.04 21.96 -4.92
CA GLY A 47 4.14 21.94 -6.37
C GLY A 47 3.65 20.67 -7.06
N ILE A 48 2.34 20.61 -7.34
CA ILE A 48 1.87 19.95 -8.57
C ILE A 48 2.75 20.43 -9.75
N PRO A 49 3.53 19.57 -10.44
CA PRO A 49 4.05 19.97 -11.72
C PRO A 49 2.82 20.07 -12.63
N SER A 50 2.44 21.31 -12.96
CA SER A 50 1.58 21.55 -14.11
C SER A 50 2.35 21.03 -15.31
N THR A 51 1.91 19.90 -15.83
CA THR A 51 2.26 19.51 -17.19
C THR A 51 1.02 19.70 -18.03
N ALA A 52 1.14 20.64 -18.97
CA ALA A 52 0.35 20.72 -20.19
C ALA A 52 0.68 19.54 -21.13
#